data_AF-A0A7Y5D1P8-F1
#
_entry.id   AF-A0A7Y5D1P8-F1
#
_cell.length_a   1.000
_cell.length_b   1.000
_cell.length_c   1.000
_cell.angle_alpha   90.00
_cell.angle_beta   90.00
_cell.angle_gamma   90.00
#
_symmetry.space_group_name_H-M   'P 1'
#
loop_
_entity.id
_entity.type
_entity.pdbx_description
1 polymer ?
#
loop_
_entity_poly.entity_id
_entity_poly.type
_entity_poly.pdbx_seq_one_letter_code
_entity_poly.pdbx_strand_id
1 'polypeptide(L)'
;METVSDAHVEAARVQQQVKDYLGLRTSDLIFEYSSVDGKVKLDLITINPRHNQSFLFHSEQGADKVDALKKMLDYVQNYKEKENSYTIQWVAKPEQELHTSYFRAGNILEALEKLYYGRDRNTITVFSVVLNPVS
;
A
#
# COMPACT_ATOMS: atom_id res chain seq x y z
N MET A 1 -15.74 28.44 -7.65
CA MET A 1 -15.84 27.87 -6.29
C MET A 1 -16.53 26.50 -6.29
N GLU A 2 -17.33 26.17 -7.31
CA GLU A 2 -18.01 24.86 -7.47
C GLU A 2 -17.05 23.69 -7.78
N THR A 3 -16.00 23.89 -8.59
CA THR A 3 -15.09 22.82 -9.05
C THR A 3 -14.28 22.13 -7.95
N VAL A 4 -13.95 22.84 -6.88
CA VAL A 4 -13.18 22.29 -5.75
C VAL A 4 -14.07 21.42 -4.87
N SER A 5 -15.36 21.75 -4.75
CA SER A 5 -16.32 20.96 -3.98
C SER A 5 -16.55 19.60 -4.66
N ASP A 6 -16.78 19.61 -5.97
CA ASP A 6 -17.04 18.40 -6.75
C ASP A 6 -15.83 17.44 -6.73
N ALA A 7 -14.61 17.97 -6.81
CA ALA A 7 -13.40 17.17 -6.73
C ALA A 7 -13.23 16.49 -5.35
N HIS A 8 -13.59 17.16 -4.26
CA HIS A 8 -13.56 16.55 -2.92
C HIS A 8 -14.62 15.46 -2.75
N VAL A 9 -15.83 15.69 -3.28
CA VAL A 9 -16.92 14.70 -3.25
C VAL A 9 -16.51 13.46 -4.05
N GLU A 10 -15.95 13.64 -5.25
CA GLU A 10 -15.48 12.54 -6.08
C GLU A 10 -14.31 11.78 -5.43
N ALA A 11 -13.35 12.48 -4.84
CA ALA A 11 -12.24 11.85 -4.13
C ALA A 11 -12.75 10.98 -2.97
N ALA A 12 -13.68 11.49 -2.16
CA ALA A 12 -14.28 10.75 -1.06
C ALA A 12 -15.04 9.50 -1.56
N ARG A 13 -15.79 9.63 -2.67
CA ARG A 13 -16.49 8.51 -3.32
C ARG A 13 -15.52 7.41 -3.75
N VAL A 14 -14.43 7.77 -4.45
CA VAL A 14 -13.43 6.80 -4.93
C VAL A 14 -12.67 6.16 -3.76
N GLN A 15 -12.30 6.92 -2.73
CA GLN A 15 -11.69 6.36 -1.52
C GLN A 15 -12.57 5.31 -0.84
N GLN A 16 -13.89 5.54 -0.80
CA GLN A 16 -14.83 4.56 -0.27
C GLN A 16 -14.85 3.28 -1.11
N GLN A 17 -14.87 3.40 -2.45
CA GLN A 17 -14.83 2.23 -3.35
C GLN A 17 -13.55 1.40 -3.17
N VAL A 18 -12.40 2.06 -2.99
CA VAL A 18 -11.13 1.37 -2.70
C VAL A 18 -11.23 0.57 -1.39
N LYS A 19 -11.79 1.17 -0.33
CA LYS A 19 -11.97 0.50 0.96
C LYS A 19 -12.90 -0.71 0.85
N ASP A 20 -14.04 -0.53 0.19
CA ASP A 20 -15.05 -1.56 0.03
C ASP A 20 -14.48 -2.78 -0.71
N TYR A 21 -13.69 -2.55 -1.76
CA TYR A 21 -13.07 -3.63 -2.52
C TYR A 21 -11.99 -4.37 -1.73
N LEU A 22 -11.22 -3.67 -0.88
CA LEU A 22 -10.21 -4.31 -0.04
C LEU A 22 -10.80 -5.06 1.16
N GLY A 23 -12.07 -4.81 1.52
CA GLY A 23 -12.73 -5.43 2.67
C GLY A 23 -12.08 -5.07 4.02
N LEU A 24 -11.28 -4.00 4.05
CA LEU A 24 -10.58 -3.54 5.25
C LEU A 24 -11.44 -2.54 6.03
N ARG A 25 -11.23 -2.47 7.35
CA ARG A 25 -11.82 -1.40 8.16
C ARG A 25 -11.20 -0.07 7.74
N THR A 26 -12.00 1.00 7.77
CA THR A 26 -11.53 2.35 7.42
C THR A 26 -10.32 2.81 8.23
N SER A 27 -10.19 2.36 9.48
CA SER A 27 -9.04 2.67 10.36
C SER A 27 -7.74 2.03 9.92
N ASP A 28 -7.80 1.00 9.08
CA ASP A 28 -6.67 0.13 8.75
C ASP A 28 -6.08 0.47 7.38
N LEU A 29 -6.52 1.59 6.78
CA LEU A 29 -6.11 2.06 5.46
C LEU A 29 -5.86 3.57 5.45
N ILE A 30 -4.65 3.98 5.07
CA ILE A 30 -4.23 5.38 4.97
C ILE A 30 -3.95 5.71 3.50
N PHE A 31 -4.44 6.88 3.06
CA PHE A 31 -4.15 7.48 1.77
C PHE A 31 -3.19 8.64 1.97
N GLU A 32 -1.93 8.47 1.61
CA GLU A 32 -0.90 9.50 1.74
C GLU A 32 -0.61 10.12 0.37
N TYR A 33 -0.72 11.44 0.27
CA TYR A 33 -0.48 12.16 -0.98
C TYR A 33 0.80 12.99 -0.87
N SER A 34 1.64 12.90 -1.89
CA SER A 34 2.84 13.73 -2.04
C SER A 34 2.93 14.28 -3.46
N SER A 35 3.77 15.31 -3.67
CA SER A 35 4.07 15.83 -5.01
C SER A 35 5.44 15.34 -5.44
N VAL A 36 5.51 14.71 -6.61
CA VAL A 36 6.73 14.18 -7.21
C VAL A 36 6.73 14.54 -8.68
N ASP A 37 7.78 15.23 -9.16
CA ASP A 37 7.97 15.62 -10.57
C ASP A 37 6.74 16.29 -11.21
N GLY A 38 6.06 17.17 -10.47
CA GLY A 38 4.87 17.88 -10.95
C GLY A 38 3.60 17.02 -11.04
N LYS A 39 3.66 15.77 -10.57
CA LYS A 39 2.51 14.86 -10.42
C LYS A 39 2.12 14.70 -8.95
N VAL A 40 0.92 14.17 -8.72
CA VAL A 40 0.47 13.72 -7.40
C VAL A 40 0.75 12.22 -7.28
N LYS A 41 1.58 11.87 -6.30
CA LYS A 41 1.79 10.48 -5.89
C LYS A 41 0.80 10.15 -4.76
N LEU A 42 0.11 9.03 -4.89
CA LEU A 42 -0.72 8.43 -3.85
C LEU A 42 -0.06 7.14 -3.38
N ASP A 43 0.34 7.13 -2.11
CA ASP A 43 0.76 5.93 -1.40
C ASP A 43 -0.43 5.40 -0.60
N LEU A 44 -0.86 4.18 -0.91
CA LEU A 44 -1.88 3.47 -0.16
C LEU A 44 -1.18 2.59 0.87
N ILE A 45 -1.49 2.77 2.15
CA ILE A 45 -0.80 2.13 3.27
C ILE A 45 -1.82 1.33 4.07
N THR A 46 -1.53 0.07 4.34
CA THR A 46 -2.34 -0.79 5.20
C THR A 46 -1.73 -0.86 6.60
N ILE A 47 -2.58 -0.94 7.61
CA ILE A 47 -2.17 -1.10 9.01
C ILE A 47 -2.63 -2.47 9.49
N ASN A 48 -1.73 -3.24 10.08
CA ASN A 48 -2.08 -4.43 10.82
C ASN A 48 -2.45 -4.02 12.26
N PRO A 49 -3.74 -4.01 12.65
CA PRO A 49 -4.17 -3.51 13.95
C PRO A 49 -3.68 -4.39 15.13
N ARG A 50 -3.27 -5.63 14.87
CA ARG A 50 -2.79 -6.55 15.92
C ARG A 50 -1.37 -6.23 16.37
N HIS A 51 -0.51 -5.82 15.44
CA HIS A 51 0.91 -5.59 15.69
C HIS A 51 1.30 -4.10 15.57
N ASN A 52 0.34 -3.23 15.25
CA ASN A 52 0.54 -1.81 15.01
C ASN A 52 1.64 -1.52 13.96
N GLN A 53 1.76 -2.41 12.97
CA GLN A 53 2.71 -2.29 11.87
C GLN A 53 1.98 -1.81 10.63
N SER A 54 2.52 -0.80 9.95
CA SER A 54 2.03 -0.32 8.66
C SER A 54 2.91 -0.80 7.52
N PHE A 55 2.34 -1.00 6.34
CA PHE A 55 3.08 -1.38 5.14
C PHE A 55 2.52 -0.64 3.94
N LEU A 56 3.40 -0.35 2.97
CA LEU A 56 2.93 0.13 1.69
C LEU A 56 2.16 -1.00 1.02
N PHE A 57 0.92 -0.72 0.64
CA PHE A 57 0.12 -1.59 -0.18
C PHE A 57 0.48 -1.41 -1.66
N HIS A 58 0.44 -0.16 -2.13
CA HIS A 58 0.77 0.20 -3.51
C HIS A 58 0.98 1.72 -3.65
N SER A 59 1.70 2.13 -4.68
CA SER A 59 1.92 3.54 -5.04
C SER A 59 1.39 3.81 -6.44
N GLU A 60 0.66 4.90 -6.63
CA GLU A 60 0.20 5.37 -7.94
C GLU A 60 0.54 6.84 -8.17
N GLN A 61 0.69 7.23 -9.44
CA GLN A 61 0.92 8.62 -9.83
C GLN A 61 -0.15 9.13 -10.79
N GLY A 62 -0.72 10.27 -10.45
CA GLY A 62 -1.73 10.96 -11.24
C GLY A 62 -1.38 12.40 -11.55
N ALA A 63 -2.08 12.98 -12.52
CA ALA A 63 -2.01 14.41 -12.79
C ALA A 63 -2.53 15.24 -11.61
N ASP A 64 -3.54 14.72 -10.90
CA ASP A 64 -4.09 15.28 -9.67
C ASP A 64 -4.49 14.16 -8.68
N LYS A 65 -5.06 14.54 -7.53
CA LYS A 65 -5.51 13.58 -6.50
C LYS A 65 -6.58 12.62 -6.99
N VAL A 66 -7.51 13.09 -7.81
CA VAL A 66 -8.64 12.27 -8.30
C VAL A 66 -8.14 11.28 -9.34
N ASP A 67 -7.24 11.70 -10.23
CA ASP A 67 -6.58 10.81 -11.20
C ASP A 67 -5.77 9.71 -10.49
N ALA A 68 -4.96 10.07 -9.50
CA ALA A 68 -4.19 9.10 -8.72
C ALA A 68 -5.10 8.10 -7.99
N LEU A 69 -6.21 8.57 -7.42
CA LEU A 69 -7.21 7.71 -6.77
C LEU A 69 -7.90 6.76 -7.75
N LYS A 70 -8.28 7.23 -8.94
CA LYS A 70 -8.92 6.39 -9.96
C LYS A 70 -7.98 5.29 -10.45
N LYS A 71 -6.69 5.60 -10.64
CA LYS A 71 -5.66 4.58 -10.94
C LYS A 71 -5.50 3.58 -9.81
N MET A 72 -5.50 4.05 -8.55
CA MET A 72 -5.44 3.15 -7.40
C MET A 72 -6.66 2.22 -7.33
N LEU A 73 -7.86 2.73 -7.63
CA LEU A 73 -9.06 1.91 -7.71
C LEU A 73 -8.95 0.85 -8.82
N ASP A 74 -8.50 1.25 -10.00
CA ASP A 74 -8.27 0.33 -11.12
C ASP A 74 -7.24 -0.77 -10.77
N TYR A 75 -6.13 -0.39 -10.13
CA TYR A 75 -5.14 -1.33 -9.62
C TYR A 75 -5.75 -2.36 -8.67
N VAL A 76 -6.50 -1.88 -7.66
CA VAL A 76 -7.15 -2.72 -6.66
C VAL A 76 -8.15 -3.68 -7.29
N GLN A 77 -8.90 -3.24 -8.30
CA GLN A 77 -9.93 -4.04 -8.98
C GLN A 77 -9.38 -5.06 -9.97
N ASN A 78 -8.33 -4.72 -10.71
CA ASN A 78 -7.99 -5.43 -11.94
C ASN A 78 -6.57 -6.04 -11.97
N TYR A 79 -5.67 -5.60 -11.07
CA TYR A 79 -4.25 -5.93 -11.17
C TYR A 79 -3.67 -6.58 -9.92
N LYS A 80 -4.16 -6.24 -8.73
CA LYS A 80 -3.68 -6.81 -7.45
C LYS A 80 -3.55 -8.34 -7.47
N GLU A 81 -4.52 -9.06 -8.04
CA GLU A 81 -4.50 -10.52 -8.07
C GLU A 81 -3.58 -11.13 -9.13
N LYS A 82 -3.10 -10.31 -10.08
CA LYS A 82 -2.11 -10.72 -11.10
C LYS A 82 -0.67 -10.66 -10.57
N GLU A 83 -0.44 -10.00 -9.45
CA GLU A 83 0.87 -9.91 -8.83
C GLU A 83 1.27 -11.21 -8.12
N ASN A 84 2.57 -11.46 -8.11
CA ASN A 84 3.17 -12.54 -7.33
C ASN A 84 2.89 -12.32 -5.85
N SER A 85 2.70 -13.41 -5.12
CA SER A 85 2.55 -13.39 -3.67
C SER A 85 3.88 -13.76 -3.02
N TYR A 86 4.34 -12.97 -2.07
CA TYR A 86 5.57 -13.18 -1.33
C TYR A 86 5.29 -13.32 0.16
N THR A 87 5.93 -14.29 0.80
CA THR A 87 5.98 -14.43 2.26
C THR A 87 7.33 -13.96 2.75
N ILE A 88 7.35 -12.98 3.67
CA ILE A 88 8.58 -12.43 4.24
C ILE A 88 8.61 -12.66 5.74
N GLN A 89 9.70 -13.23 6.24
CA GLN A 89 9.96 -13.36 7.67
C GLN A 89 11.02 -12.35 8.10
N TRP A 90 10.71 -11.57 9.13
CA TRP A 90 11.52 -10.42 9.52
C TRP A 90 11.35 -10.07 11.01
N VAL A 91 12.27 -9.28 11.55
CA VAL A 91 12.24 -8.74 12.92
C VAL A 91 12.55 -7.25 12.87
N ALA A 92 11.82 -6.44 13.66
CA ALA A 92 12.18 -5.05 13.95
C ALA A 92 13.12 -4.99 15.16
N LYS A 93 14.23 -4.25 15.08
CA LYS A 93 15.10 -3.95 16.21
C LYS A 93 14.48 -2.82 17.06
N PRO A 94 14.64 -2.84 18.39
CA PRO A 94 15.38 -3.81 19.21
C PRO A 94 14.57 -5.07 19.59
N GLU A 95 13.34 -5.20 19.10
CA GLU A 95 12.48 -6.34 19.36
C GLU A 95 13.09 -7.63 18.80
N GLN A 96 12.69 -8.78 19.36
CA GLN A 96 13.14 -10.11 18.92
C GLN A 96 11.98 -10.97 18.42
N GLU A 97 10.79 -10.38 18.25
CA GLU A 97 9.62 -11.10 17.74
C GLU A 97 9.75 -11.34 16.24
N LEU A 98 9.72 -12.62 15.84
CA LEU A 98 9.70 -13.00 14.43
C LEU A 98 8.32 -12.72 13.84
N HIS A 99 8.24 -11.78 12.91
CA HIS A 99 7.04 -11.50 12.14
C HIS A 99 7.04 -12.27 10.83
N THR A 100 5.85 -12.67 10.39
CA THR A 100 5.60 -13.21 9.04
C THR A 100 4.57 -12.31 8.37
N SER A 101 4.93 -11.75 7.21
CA SER A 101 4.09 -10.81 6.48
C SER A 101 3.95 -11.24 5.02
N TYR A 102 2.80 -10.95 4.42
CA TYR A 102 2.47 -11.35 3.06
C TYR A 102 2.33 -10.11 2.19
N PHE A 103 2.98 -10.11 1.03
CA PHE A 103 2.99 -9.00 0.10
C PHE A 103 2.61 -9.49 -1.29
N ARG A 104 1.77 -8.72 -1.98
CA ARG A 104 1.62 -8.80 -3.44
C ARG A 104 2.61 -7.82 -4.06
N ALA A 105 3.41 -8.25 -5.03
CA ALA A 105 4.36 -7.39 -5.74
C ALA A 105 4.74 -8.00 -7.11
N GLY A 106 5.28 -7.20 -8.02
CA GLY A 106 5.81 -7.69 -9.29
C GLY A 106 7.08 -8.53 -9.13
N ASN A 107 7.91 -8.19 -8.15
CA ASN A 107 9.17 -8.88 -7.86
C ASN A 107 9.59 -8.78 -6.38
N ILE A 108 10.70 -9.45 -6.03
CA ILE A 108 11.24 -9.49 -4.66
C ILE A 108 11.65 -8.10 -4.16
N LEU A 109 12.22 -7.24 -5.02
CA LEU A 109 12.68 -5.92 -4.61
C LEU A 109 11.49 -5.03 -4.22
N GLU A 110 10.42 -5.04 -5.01
CA GLU A 110 9.18 -4.33 -4.70
C GLU A 110 8.53 -4.85 -3.41
N ALA A 111 8.54 -6.17 -3.16
CA ALA A 111 8.02 -6.73 -1.92
C ALA A 111 8.81 -6.22 -0.69
N LEU A 112 10.14 -6.11 -0.82
CA LEU A 112 10.99 -5.53 0.22
C LEU A 112 10.77 -4.02 0.37
N GLU A 113 10.62 -3.27 -0.71
CA GLU A 113 10.29 -1.84 -0.64
C GLU A 113 8.99 -1.61 0.14
N LYS A 114 7.98 -2.47 -0.08
CA LYS A 114 6.73 -2.41 0.68
C LYS A 114 6.93 -2.67 2.18
N LEU A 115 7.79 -3.62 2.54
CA LEU A 115 8.17 -3.91 3.93
C LEU A 115 8.89 -2.71 4.59
N TYR A 116 9.85 -2.11 3.90
CA TYR A 116 10.68 -1.02 4.44
C TYR A 116 10.00 0.35 4.40
N TYR A 117 8.81 0.48 3.82
CA TYR A 117 8.14 1.76 3.67
C TYR A 117 7.99 2.50 5.01
N GLY A 118 8.39 3.78 5.02
CA GLY A 118 8.33 4.64 6.21
C GLY A 118 9.28 4.24 7.35
N ARG A 119 10.24 3.32 7.12
CA ARG A 119 11.18 2.83 8.13
C ARG A 119 12.64 2.99 7.67
N ASP A 120 13.54 3.10 8.64
CA ASP A 120 14.99 2.98 8.38
C ASP A 120 15.32 1.51 8.08
N ARG A 121 16.01 1.24 6.95
CA ARG A 121 16.39 -0.11 6.54
C ARG A 121 17.26 -0.83 7.56
N ASN A 122 18.00 -0.10 8.39
CA ASN A 122 18.90 -0.65 9.40
C ASN A 122 18.15 -1.21 10.62
N THR A 123 16.86 -0.88 10.78
CA THR A 123 16.04 -1.33 11.92
C THR A 123 15.34 -2.66 11.65
N ILE A 124 15.31 -3.17 10.42
CA ILE A 124 14.69 -4.46 10.10
C ILE A 124 15.74 -5.46 9.64
N THR A 125 15.69 -6.66 10.25
CA THR A 125 16.42 -7.83 9.76
C THR A 125 15.45 -8.75 9.04
N VAL A 126 15.71 -9.03 7.76
CA VAL A 126 14.95 -10.02 6.96
C VAL A 126 15.66 -11.37 7.00
N PHE A 127 14.93 -12.43 7.36
CA PHE A 127 15.45 -13.80 7.43
C PHE A 127 15.17 -14.59 6.16
N SER A 128 13.99 -14.42 5.58
CA SER A 128 13.58 -15.15 4.38
C SER A 128 12.60 -14.33 3.54
N VAL A 129 12.69 -14.53 2.23
CA VAL A 129 11.71 -14.05 1.26
C VAL A 129 11.38 -15.22 0.34
N VAL A 130 10.11 -15.64 0.34
CA VAL A 130 9.64 -16.80 -0.42
C VAL A 130 8.59 -16.35 -1.41
N LEU A 131 8.79 -16.68 -2.69
CA LEU A 131 7.75 -16.58 -3.72
C LEU A 131 6.74 -17.71 -3.49
N ASN A 132 5.49 -17.37 -3.21
CA ASN A 132 4.43 -18.34 -3.02
C ASN A 132 4.00 -18.90 -4.39
N PRO A 133 3.78 -20.22 -4.51
CA PRO A 133 3.35 -20.82 -5.77
C PRO A 133 2.00 -20.25 -6.21
N VAL A 134 1.87 -19.99 -7.51
CA VAL A 134 0.59 -19.61 -8.13
C VAL A 134 -0.31 -20.85 -8.10
N SER A 135 -1.50 -20.73 -7.51
CA SER A 135 -2.53 -21.78 -7.56
C SER A 135 -3.39 -21.63 -8.81
#